data_AF-A0A737U1Y4-F1
#
_entry.id   AF-A0A737U1Y4-F1
#
_cell.length_a   1.000
_cell.length_b   1.000
_cell.length_c   1.000
_cell.angle_alpha   90.00
_cell.angle_beta   90.00
_cell.angle_gamma   90.00
#
_symmetry.space_group_name_H-M   'P 1'
#
loop_
_entity.id
_entity.type
_entity.pdbx_description
1 polymer ?
#
loop_
_entity_poly.entity_id
_entity_poly.type
_entity_poly.pdbx_seq_one_letter_code
_entity_poly.pdbx_strand_id
1 'polypeptide(L)'
;WESGKPEGLNNDGLRYSYDNLTGNCGLEVDEDGCIISAEEYYPYGGTSLWTGRGETEADDKTVRYSGKEQDATGLYYYGYRYYQPWAGRWTSADPAGAVDGLNLYRMCRNNPVTFRD
;
A
#
# COMPACT_ATOMS: atom_id res chain seq x y z
N TRP A 1 19.10 -8.31 -7.57
CA TRP A 1 20.02 -7.14 -7.63
C TRP A 1 21.07 -7.34 -8.71
N GLU A 2 21.32 -6.32 -9.56
CA GLU A 2 22.45 -6.34 -10.50
C GLU A 2 23.79 -6.01 -9.80
N SER A 3 23.76 -5.19 -8.75
CA SER A 3 24.89 -4.89 -7.87
C SER A 3 24.40 -4.45 -6.47
N GLY A 4 25.29 -4.48 -5.47
CA GLY A 4 24.99 -3.93 -4.13
C GLY A 4 23.91 -4.68 -3.33
N LYS A 5 23.73 -5.98 -3.57
CA LYS A 5 22.77 -6.81 -2.82
C LYS A 5 23.06 -6.75 -1.31
N PRO A 6 22.09 -6.40 -0.45
CA PRO A 6 22.26 -6.48 1.00
C PRO A 6 22.63 -7.89 1.48
N GLU A 7 23.37 -7.98 2.58
CA GLU A 7 23.61 -9.26 3.25
C GLU A 7 22.31 -9.84 3.80
N GLY A 8 22.20 -11.17 3.84
CA GLY A 8 21.00 -11.87 4.33
C GLY A 8 19.85 -12.03 3.32
N LEU A 9 19.86 -11.33 2.18
CA LEU A 9 18.82 -11.47 1.15
C LEU A 9 19.21 -12.44 0.02
N ASN A 10 18.25 -13.22 -0.47
CA ASN A 10 18.39 -13.98 -1.73
C ASN A 10 18.27 -13.03 -2.92
N ASN A 11 19.17 -13.13 -3.91
CA ASN A 11 19.24 -12.15 -5.01
C ASN A 11 17.97 -12.05 -5.85
N ASP A 12 17.32 -13.20 -6.05
CA ASP A 12 16.10 -13.37 -6.84
C ASP A 12 14.96 -13.91 -5.94
N GLY A 13 15.01 -13.57 -4.65
CA GLY A 13 14.03 -14.02 -3.66
C GLY A 13 12.62 -13.55 -4.02
N LEU A 14 11.67 -14.49 -4.04
CA LEU A 14 10.28 -14.19 -4.34
C LEU A 14 9.55 -13.67 -3.11
N ARG A 15 8.62 -12.73 -3.34
CA ARG A 15 7.70 -12.21 -2.32
C ARG A 15 6.29 -12.30 -2.83
N TYR A 16 5.47 -13.12 -2.19
CA TYR A 16 4.07 -13.28 -2.53
C TYR A 16 3.21 -12.40 -1.61
N SER A 17 2.41 -11.52 -2.21
CA SER A 17 1.44 -10.68 -1.50
C SER A 17 0.13 -11.42 -1.28
N TYR A 18 -0.41 -11.32 -0.07
CA TYR A 18 -1.78 -11.70 0.24
C TYR A 18 -2.58 -10.48 0.67
N ASP A 19 -3.66 -10.23 -0.07
CA ASP A 19 -4.45 -9.03 0.08
C ASP A 19 -5.76 -9.31 0.83
N ASN A 20 -6.31 -8.27 1.46
CA ASN A 20 -7.69 -8.30 1.97
C ASN A 20 -8.73 -7.91 0.89
N LEU A 21 -10.00 -7.77 1.30
CA LEU A 21 -11.12 -7.44 0.40
C LEU A 21 -10.85 -6.21 -0.50
N THR A 22 -10.21 -5.18 0.04
CA THR A 22 -9.96 -3.92 -0.68
C THR A 22 -8.58 -3.88 -1.32
N GLY A 23 -7.88 -5.01 -1.38
CA GLY A 23 -6.55 -5.10 -1.99
C GLY A 23 -5.42 -4.59 -1.09
N ASN A 24 -5.63 -4.43 0.22
CA ASN A 24 -4.53 -4.03 1.10
C ASN A 24 -3.59 -5.22 1.28
N CYS A 25 -2.30 -5.06 0.97
CA CYS A 25 -1.28 -6.09 1.13
C CYS A 25 -1.00 -6.34 2.62
N GLY A 26 -1.69 -7.32 3.21
CA GLY A 26 -1.60 -7.59 4.65
C GLY A 26 -0.46 -8.51 5.04
N LEU A 27 -0.01 -9.36 4.13
CA LEU A 27 1.03 -10.36 4.40
C LEU A 27 1.93 -10.51 3.17
N GLU A 28 3.24 -10.53 3.41
CA GLU A 28 4.22 -11.00 2.44
C GLU A 28 4.85 -12.29 2.95
N VAL A 29 4.95 -13.29 2.08
CA VAL A 29 5.67 -14.55 2.38
C VAL A 29 6.71 -14.83 1.29
N ASP A 30 7.75 -15.57 1.65
CA ASP A 30 8.77 -16.01 0.70
C ASP A 30 8.38 -17.29 -0.05
N GLU A 31 9.30 -17.78 -0.87
CA GLU A 31 9.16 -19.00 -1.67
C GLU A 31 8.98 -20.29 -0.85
N ASP A 32 9.41 -20.29 0.40
CA ASP A 32 9.24 -21.41 1.33
C ASP A 32 7.92 -21.30 2.13
N GLY A 33 7.14 -20.24 1.92
CA GLY A 33 5.91 -19.94 2.65
C GLY A 33 6.14 -19.36 4.03
N CYS A 34 7.36 -18.90 4.35
CA CYS A 34 7.67 -18.23 5.60
C CYS A 34 7.28 -16.75 5.53
N ILE A 35 6.71 -16.21 6.62
CA ILE A 35 6.30 -14.81 6.70
C ILE A 35 7.53 -13.90 6.61
N ILE A 36 7.50 -12.94 5.69
CA ILE A 36 8.47 -11.85 5.56
C ILE A 36 7.98 -10.64 6.36
N SER A 37 6.76 -10.18 6.06
CA SER A 37 6.15 -8.99 6.68
C SER A 37 4.66 -9.18 6.90
N ALA A 38 4.12 -8.50 7.91
CA ALA A 38 2.69 -8.37 8.14
C ALA A 38 2.33 -6.91 8.40
N GLU A 39 1.24 -6.46 7.81
CA GLU A 39 0.76 -5.08 7.86
C GLU A 39 -0.75 -5.02 8.06
N GLU A 40 -1.20 -4.18 8.98
CA GLU A 40 -2.61 -3.87 9.13
C GLU A 40 -2.85 -2.39 8.95
N TYR A 41 -4.02 -2.03 8.44
CA TYR A 41 -4.34 -0.67 8.04
C TYR A 41 -5.54 -0.14 8.81
N TYR A 42 -5.45 1.11 9.26
CA TYR A 42 -6.62 1.91 9.59
C TYR A 42 -7.55 2.02 8.36
N PRO A 43 -8.86 2.27 8.55
CA PRO A 43 -9.82 2.27 7.45
C PRO A 43 -9.45 3.13 6.24
N TYR A 44 -8.79 4.28 6.46
CA TYR A 44 -8.37 5.21 5.41
C TYR A 44 -6.92 4.99 4.93
N GLY A 45 -6.30 3.87 5.25
CA GLY A 45 -5.02 3.44 4.67
C GLY A 45 -3.76 3.90 5.39
N GLY A 46 -3.88 4.50 6.58
CA GLY A 46 -2.74 4.65 7.47
C GLY A 46 -2.34 3.29 8.04
N THR A 47 -1.05 2.98 8.10
CA THR A 47 -0.57 1.74 8.71
C THR A 47 -0.78 1.77 10.23
N SER A 48 -1.50 0.77 10.73
CA SER A 48 -1.82 0.60 12.16
C SER A 48 -0.89 -0.39 12.86
N LEU A 49 -0.44 -1.41 12.12
CA LEU A 49 0.54 -2.39 12.55
C LEU A 49 1.49 -2.64 11.40
N TRP A 50 2.79 -2.70 11.71
CA TRP A 50 3.84 -3.05 10.77
C TRP A 50 4.87 -3.93 11.48
N THR A 51 5.08 -5.14 10.97
CA THR A 51 6.09 -6.06 11.49
C THR A 51 6.77 -6.77 10.33
N GLY A 52 8.08 -7.01 10.47
CA GLY A 52 8.89 -7.75 9.52
C GLY A 52 9.88 -8.64 10.26
N ARG A 53 10.29 -9.75 9.62
CA ARG A 53 11.28 -10.66 10.19
C ARG A 53 12.70 -10.09 10.22
N GLY A 54 12.97 -9.05 9.42
CA GLY A 54 14.22 -8.29 9.41
C GLY A 54 14.02 -6.88 8.83
N GLU A 55 14.79 -5.91 9.29
CA GLU A 55 14.67 -4.50 8.87
C GLU A 55 14.88 -4.34 7.36
N THR A 56 15.92 -4.98 6.81
CA THR A 56 16.25 -4.87 5.38
C THR A 56 15.14 -5.43 4.47
N GLU A 57 14.49 -6.52 4.86
CA GLU A 57 13.38 -7.05 4.07
C GLU A 57 12.13 -6.17 4.17
N ALA A 58 11.88 -5.61 5.35
CA ALA A 58 10.75 -4.71 5.57
C ALA A 58 10.86 -3.44 4.72
N ASP A 59 12.07 -2.91 4.53
CA ASP A 59 12.30 -1.67 3.76
C ASP A 59 11.99 -1.81 2.26
N ASP A 60 12.09 -3.03 1.70
CA ASP A 60 11.83 -3.27 0.28
C ASP A 60 10.33 -3.29 -0.08
N LYS A 61 9.40 -3.25 0.90
CA LYS A 61 7.95 -3.24 0.62
C LYS A 61 7.44 -1.84 0.27
N THR A 62 7.10 -1.64 -1.01
CA THR A 62 6.56 -0.38 -1.54
C THR A 62 5.04 -0.40 -1.75
N VAL A 63 4.49 -1.53 -2.21
CA VAL A 63 3.04 -1.71 -2.45
C VAL A 63 2.34 -2.11 -1.15
N ARG A 64 1.35 -1.32 -0.72
CA ARG A 64 0.72 -1.45 0.61
C ARG A 64 -0.81 -1.36 0.54
N TYR A 65 -1.39 -0.23 0.95
CA TYR A 65 -2.84 -0.01 0.98
C TYR A 65 -3.45 0.01 -0.43
N SER A 66 -4.58 -0.69 -0.60
CA SER A 66 -5.31 -0.82 -1.88
C SER A 66 -4.42 -1.23 -3.07
N GLY A 67 -3.33 -1.97 -2.80
CA GLY A 67 -2.36 -2.42 -3.79
C GLY A 67 -1.67 -1.27 -4.53
N LYS A 68 -1.53 -0.12 -3.86
CA LYS A 68 -0.84 1.05 -4.39
C LYS A 68 0.49 1.26 -3.69
N GLU A 69 1.42 1.85 -4.41
CA GLU A 69 2.72 2.25 -3.89
C GLU A 69 2.57 3.40 -2.89
N GLN A 70 3.22 3.27 -1.73
CA GLN A 70 3.43 4.36 -0.80
C GLN A 70 4.82 4.94 -1.02
N ASP A 71 4.87 6.19 -1.47
CA ASP A 71 6.14 6.89 -1.67
C ASP A 71 6.73 7.34 -0.32
N ALA A 72 8.00 7.76 -0.33
CA ALA A 72 8.69 8.30 0.84
C ALA A 72 8.01 9.54 1.47
N THR A 73 7.11 10.20 0.74
CA THR A 73 6.29 11.30 1.26
C THR A 73 5.13 10.84 2.15
N GLY A 74 4.87 9.52 2.20
CA GLY A 74 3.72 8.89 2.84
C GLY A 74 2.44 8.92 2.01
N LEU A 75 2.46 9.58 0.83
CA LEU A 75 1.35 9.59 -0.11
C LEU A 75 1.26 8.27 -0.87
N TYR A 76 0.04 7.88 -1.20
CA TYR A 76 -0.20 6.76 -2.10
C TYR A 76 -0.41 7.22 -3.53
N TYR A 77 0.30 6.63 -4.49
CA TYR A 77 0.15 6.93 -5.91
C TYR A 77 -0.89 5.99 -6.57
N TYR A 78 -1.99 6.56 -7.05
CA TYR A 78 -3.09 5.81 -7.69
C TYR A 78 -3.07 5.90 -9.23
N GLY A 79 -2.04 6.49 -9.83
CA GLY A 79 -1.95 6.73 -11.27
C GLY A 79 -2.32 8.17 -11.65
N TYR A 80 -3.59 8.55 -11.48
CA TYR A 80 -4.06 9.90 -11.84
C TYR A 80 -3.93 10.92 -10.70
N ARG A 81 -3.93 10.46 -9.45
CA ARG A 81 -3.91 11.31 -8.25
C ARG A 81 -3.06 10.68 -7.16
N TYR A 82 -2.59 11.53 -6.25
CA TYR A 82 -2.01 11.12 -4.99
C TYR A 82 -3.06 11.17 -3.87
N TYR A 83 -2.99 10.22 -2.95
CA TYR A 83 -3.91 10.07 -1.83
C TYR A 83 -3.22 10.29 -0.49
N GLN A 84 -3.88 10.99 0.43
CA GLN A 84 -3.40 11.27 1.79
C GLN A 84 -4.09 10.35 2.80
N PRO A 85 -3.44 9.27 3.26
CA PRO A 85 -4.06 8.33 4.20
C PRO A 85 -4.38 8.96 5.56
N TRP A 86 -3.55 9.90 6.03
CA TRP A 86 -3.79 10.62 7.29
C TRP A 86 -4.94 11.64 7.23
N ALA A 87 -5.31 12.11 6.03
CA ALA A 87 -6.39 13.07 5.84
C ALA A 87 -7.68 12.44 5.31
N GLY A 88 -7.61 11.20 4.82
CA GLY A 88 -8.74 10.46 4.26
C GLY A 88 -9.28 11.06 2.95
N ARG A 89 -8.43 11.68 2.13
CA ARG A 89 -8.85 12.38 0.89
C ARG A 89 -7.74 12.50 -0.15
N TRP A 90 -8.12 12.86 -1.37
CA TRP A 90 -7.21 13.13 -2.48
C TRP A 90 -6.44 14.45 -2.30
N THR A 91 -5.22 14.53 -2.83
CA THR A 91 -4.42 15.77 -2.85
C THR A 91 -4.91 16.77 -3.90
N SER A 92 -5.63 16.30 -4.92
CA SER A 92 -6.15 17.10 -6.02
C SER A 92 -7.61 16.74 -6.33
N ALA A 93 -8.31 17.67 -6.97
CA ALA A 93 -9.66 17.45 -7.45
C ALA A 93 -9.69 16.35 -8.51
N ASP A 94 -10.78 15.58 -8.55
CA ASP A 94 -11.00 14.52 -9.53
C ASP A 94 -10.91 15.03 -10.98
N PRO A 95 -9.97 14.53 -11.80
CA PRO A 95 -9.86 14.94 -13.20
C PRO A 95 -11.06 14.50 -14.05
N ALA A 96 -11.83 13.50 -13.60
CA ALA A 96 -13.07 13.10 -14.25
C ALA A 96 -14.24 14.06 -13.95
N GLY A 97 -14.07 15.01 -13.04
CA GLY A 97 -15.13 15.93 -12.61
C GLY A 97 -16.17 15.22 -11.74
N ALA A 98 -17.44 15.65 -11.85
CA ALA A 98 -18.51 15.24 -10.92
C ALA A 98 -19.08 13.82 -11.16
N VAL A 99 -18.30 12.89 -11.74
CA VAL A 99 -18.75 11.53 -12.07
C VAL A 99 -19.06 10.70 -10.82
N ASP A 100 -18.25 10.84 -9.77
CA ASP A 100 -18.54 10.24 -8.45
C ASP A 100 -19.15 11.25 -7.46
N GLY A 101 -19.86 12.26 -7.97
CA GLY A 101 -20.54 13.28 -7.17
C GLY A 101 -19.77 14.60 -7.04
N LEU A 102 -20.38 15.56 -6.36
CA LEU A 102 -19.91 16.95 -6.35
C LEU A 102 -18.66 17.20 -5.51
N ASN A 103 -18.33 16.29 -4.59
CA ASN A 103 -17.11 16.41 -3.78
C ASN A 103 -15.94 15.75 -4.50
N LEU A 104 -15.17 16.55 -5.23
CA LEU A 104 -14.06 16.11 -6.07
C LEU A 104 -12.83 15.60 -5.28
N TYR A 105 -12.84 15.70 -3.94
CA TYR A 105 -11.75 15.26 -3.06
C TYR A 105 -12.12 14.01 -2.24
N ARG A 106 -13.35 13.51 -2.38
CA ARG A 106 -13.86 12.40 -1.58
C ARG A 106 -13.16 11.09 -1.94
N MET A 107 -12.75 10.33 -0.92
CA MET A 107 -12.20 8.98 -1.09
C MET A 107 -13.30 7.92 -0.96
N CYS A 108 -13.41 7.01 -1.92
CA CYS A 108 -14.25 5.79 -1.85
C CYS A 108 -15.65 5.99 -1.23
N ARG A 109 -16.33 7.10 -1.54
CA ARG A 109 -17.65 7.45 -0.98
C ARG A 109 -17.71 7.48 0.57
N ASN A 110 -16.57 7.71 1.23
CA ASN A 110 -16.39 7.61 2.68
C ASN A 110 -16.67 6.20 3.25
N ASN A 111 -16.61 5.15 2.42
CA ASN A 111 -16.68 3.75 2.84
C ASN A 111 -15.47 2.95 2.30
N PRO A 112 -14.26 3.22 2.80
CA PRO A 112 -13.03 2.59 2.31
C PRO A 112 -12.84 1.14 2.78
N VAL A 113 -13.71 0.64 3.67
CA VAL A 113 -13.68 -0.77 4.12
C VAL A 113 -14.35 -1.69 3.08
N THR A 114 -15.24 -1.14 2.26
CA THR A 114 -16.00 -1.91 1.26
C THR A 114 -15.57 -1.58 -0.17
N PHE A 115 -15.27 -0.30 -0.45
CA PHE A 115 -14.91 0.15 -1.79
C PHE A 115 -13.41 0.37 -1.92
N ARG A 116 -12.90 0.10 -3.11
CA ARG A 116 -11.53 0.38 -3.57
C ARG A 116 -11.61 1.29 -4.79
N ASP A 117 -10.67 2.23 -4.91
CA ASP A 117 -10.46 3.09 -6.09
C ASP A 117 -9.34 2.52 -6.98
#